data_AF-A0A382MYR0-F1
#
_entry.id   AF-A0A382MYR0-F1
#
_cell.length_a   1.000
_cell.length_b   1.000
_cell.length_c   1.000
_cell.angle_alpha   90.00
_cell.angle_beta   90.00
_cell.angle_gamma   90.00
#
_symmetry.space_group_name_H-M   'P 1'
#
loop_
_entity.id
_entity.type
_entity.pdbx_description
1 polymer ?
#
loop_
_entity_poly.entity_id
_entity_poly.type
_entity_poly.pdbx_seq_one_letter_code
_entity_poly.pdbx_strand_id
1 'polypeptide(L)'
;MVKKIPLFLLLLFWSCEDEAEPDTVPPTVTIISPNDGSTVSESVTITCISTDNEGVEKVELWVNDVSTVITYESELYSLFWNIISDDDSSYTIIKSEPYSLFWDVTSYNDGTYTIIVRSYDTSANITDSEPITLTLIKTVELWGDSYSIENTTTLSLQDNQLTGEIPPAIGSLTNLTHLYLQDNQLTGEIPPEIGNLTHLTDLYLQGNQLTELSPEIGNLTILSKLYLYSNQLTGEIPPEIGNLTYLTGLLLYDNQLTGTIPT
;
A
#
# COMPACT_ATOMS: atom_id res chain seq x y z
N MET A 1 -17.25 -75.51 -55.56
CA MET A 1 -18.52 -74.76 -55.75
C MET A 1 -18.61 -73.75 -54.62
N VAL A 2 -18.49 -72.47 -54.97
CA VAL A 2 -18.59 -71.33 -54.05
C VAL A 2 -20.02 -71.24 -53.52
N LYS A 3 -20.23 -71.14 -52.21
CA LYS A 3 -21.48 -70.62 -51.63
C LYS A 3 -21.21 -69.92 -50.28
N LYS A 4 -21.21 -68.59 -50.40
CA LYS A 4 -21.40 -67.50 -49.43
C LYS A 4 -21.70 -67.89 -47.97
N ILE A 5 -20.87 -67.41 -47.06
CA ILE A 5 -21.20 -67.18 -45.64
C ILE A 5 -21.81 -65.77 -45.56
N PRO A 6 -23.03 -65.56 -45.03
CA PRO A 6 -23.51 -64.23 -44.72
C PRO A 6 -23.12 -63.80 -43.30
N LEU A 7 -22.91 -62.49 -43.22
CA LEU A 7 -22.41 -61.65 -42.15
C LEU A 7 -23.53 -61.31 -41.13
N PHE A 8 -23.11 -60.82 -39.96
CA PHE A 8 -23.85 -60.11 -38.89
C PHE A 8 -24.49 -60.93 -37.75
N LEU A 9 -23.78 -61.02 -36.62
CA LEU A 9 -24.11 -60.22 -35.42
C LEU A 9 -22.91 -60.26 -34.46
N LEU A 10 -21.87 -59.47 -34.75
CA LEU A 10 -20.87 -59.12 -33.74
C LEU A 10 -21.51 -58.02 -32.90
N LEU A 11 -22.08 -58.39 -31.75
CA LEU A 11 -22.37 -57.44 -30.67
C LEU A 11 -21.02 -56.88 -30.21
N LEU A 12 -20.57 -55.82 -30.90
CA LEU A 12 -19.66 -54.86 -30.32
C LEU A 12 -20.38 -54.29 -29.11
N PHE A 13 -20.00 -54.77 -27.92
CA PHE A 13 -20.06 -53.95 -26.73
C PHE A 13 -19.13 -52.76 -27.00
N TRP A 14 -19.68 -51.75 -27.68
CA TRP A 14 -19.22 -50.40 -27.48
C TRP A 14 -19.70 -50.06 -26.08
N SER A 15 -18.87 -50.27 -25.06
CA SER A 15 -19.03 -49.44 -23.88
C SER A 15 -18.74 -48.05 -24.39
N CYS A 16 -19.80 -47.28 -24.63
CA CYS A 16 -19.70 -45.85 -24.45
C CYS A 16 -19.15 -45.73 -23.02
N GLU A 17 -17.85 -45.43 -22.88
CA GLU A 17 -17.48 -44.59 -21.76
C GLU A 17 -18.43 -43.41 -21.92
N ASP A 18 -19.39 -43.28 -21.01
CA ASP A 18 -20.17 -42.07 -20.87
C ASP A 18 -19.12 -40.97 -20.77
N GLU A 19 -18.86 -40.26 -21.87
CA GLU A 19 -18.24 -38.95 -21.78
C GLU A 19 -19.21 -38.18 -20.88
N ALA A 20 -18.78 -37.91 -19.65
CA ALA A 20 -19.55 -37.08 -18.74
C ALA A 20 -19.97 -35.83 -19.52
N GLU A 21 -21.26 -35.48 -19.47
CA GLU A 21 -21.77 -34.30 -20.14
C GLU A 21 -20.84 -33.12 -19.82
N PRO A 22 -20.42 -32.33 -20.84
CA PRO A 22 -19.46 -31.25 -20.62
C PRO A 22 -20.04 -30.28 -19.59
N ASP A 23 -19.23 -29.91 -18.60
CA ASP A 23 -19.69 -28.97 -17.58
C ASP A 23 -20.02 -27.61 -18.21
N THR A 24 -21.20 -27.11 -17.87
CA THR A 24 -21.73 -25.84 -18.38
C THR A 24 -22.00 -24.84 -17.28
N VAL A 25 -21.80 -25.22 -16.01
CA VAL A 25 -22.01 -24.35 -14.86
C VAL A 25 -20.72 -23.55 -14.64
N PRO A 26 -20.75 -22.22 -14.73
CA PRO A 26 -19.56 -21.43 -14.49
C PRO A 26 -19.15 -21.43 -13.01
N PRO A 27 -17.86 -21.22 -12.71
CA PRO A 27 -17.40 -21.06 -11.34
C PRO A 27 -18.00 -19.81 -10.72
N THR A 28 -17.99 -19.75 -9.39
CA THR A 28 -18.33 -18.55 -8.61
C THR A 28 -17.05 -17.96 -8.02
N VAL A 29 -16.97 -16.64 -7.90
CA VAL A 29 -15.83 -15.96 -7.26
C VAL A 29 -16.28 -14.69 -6.55
N THR A 30 -15.72 -14.43 -5.37
CA THR A 30 -16.05 -13.25 -4.56
C THR A 30 -14.83 -12.80 -3.77
N ILE A 31 -14.54 -11.50 -3.82
CA ILE A 31 -13.50 -10.88 -3.01
C ILE A 31 -14.04 -10.64 -1.60
N ILE A 32 -13.26 -11.02 -0.59
CA ILE A 32 -13.60 -10.95 0.84
C ILE A 32 -12.85 -9.82 1.52
N SER A 33 -11.61 -9.59 1.07
CA SER A 33 -10.77 -8.52 1.58
C SER A 33 -9.79 -8.09 0.50
N PRO A 34 -9.42 -6.80 0.44
CA PRO A 34 -9.99 -5.69 1.19
C PRO A 34 -11.44 -5.36 0.77
N ASN A 35 -12.15 -4.57 1.58
CA ASN A 35 -13.49 -4.08 1.23
C ASN A 35 -13.42 -3.06 0.09
N ASP A 36 -14.50 -2.92 -0.68
CA ASP A 36 -14.65 -1.84 -1.65
C ASP A 36 -14.50 -0.46 -0.98
N GLY A 37 -13.74 0.43 -1.63
CA GLY A 37 -13.37 1.75 -1.12
C GLY A 37 -12.25 1.76 -0.08
N SER A 38 -11.58 0.63 0.18
CA SER A 38 -10.49 0.58 1.16
C SER A 38 -9.28 1.39 0.70
N THR A 39 -8.58 1.96 1.67
CA THR A 39 -7.33 2.67 1.44
C THR A 39 -6.14 1.80 1.84
N VAL A 40 -5.14 1.71 0.96
CA VAL A 40 -3.98 0.82 1.11
C VAL A 40 -2.68 1.57 0.89
N SER A 41 -1.57 1.04 1.42
CA SER A 41 -0.21 1.57 1.24
C SER A 41 0.73 0.42 0.91
N GLU A 42 1.71 0.67 0.02
CA GLU A 42 2.84 -0.22 -0.31
C GLU A 42 2.47 -1.56 -0.96
N SER A 43 1.75 -2.44 -0.26
CA SER A 43 1.31 -3.75 -0.74
C SER A 43 -0.09 -4.07 -0.25
N VAL A 44 -0.85 -4.80 -1.05
CA VAL A 44 -2.18 -5.27 -0.68
C VAL A 44 -2.30 -6.77 -0.89
N THR A 45 -2.87 -7.46 0.09
CA THR A 45 -3.26 -8.87 -0.02
C THR A 45 -4.74 -8.93 -0.39
N ILE A 46 -5.04 -9.46 -1.58
CA ILE A 46 -6.41 -9.71 -2.02
C ILE A 46 -6.80 -11.12 -1.63
N THR A 47 -7.85 -11.24 -0.82
CA THR A 47 -8.42 -12.50 -0.33
C THR A 47 -9.73 -12.77 -1.05
N CYS A 48 -9.87 -13.89 -1.74
CA CYS A 48 -11.10 -14.27 -2.44
C CYS A 48 -11.49 -15.73 -2.20
N ILE A 49 -12.79 -16.02 -2.29
CA ILE A 49 -13.32 -17.39 -2.37
C ILE A 49 -13.75 -17.65 -3.80
N SER A 50 -13.39 -18.81 -4.32
CA SER A 50 -13.91 -19.31 -5.59
C SER A 50 -14.31 -20.77 -5.47
N THR A 51 -15.50 -21.10 -5.98
CA THR A 51 -16.08 -22.45 -5.91
C THR A 51 -16.75 -22.83 -7.22
N ASP A 52 -16.70 -24.11 -7.55
CA ASP A 52 -17.25 -24.69 -8.75
C ASP A 52 -17.72 -26.14 -8.47
N ASN A 53 -18.62 -26.69 -9.30
CA ASN A 53 -19.13 -28.06 -9.15
C ASN A 53 -18.13 -29.13 -9.59
N GLU A 54 -17.32 -28.89 -10.62
CA GLU A 54 -16.29 -29.83 -11.09
C GLU A 54 -14.87 -29.37 -10.69
N GLY A 55 -14.72 -28.10 -10.35
CA GLY A 55 -13.54 -27.56 -9.68
C GLY A 55 -12.98 -26.30 -10.35
N VAL A 56 -12.33 -25.48 -9.54
CA VAL A 56 -11.66 -24.26 -10.01
C VAL A 56 -10.26 -24.59 -10.52
N GLU A 57 -10.05 -24.45 -11.83
CA GLU A 57 -8.77 -24.65 -12.50
C GLU A 57 -7.79 -23.53 -12.15
N LYS A 58 -8.25 -22.27 -12.25
CA LYS A 58 -7.36 -21.10 -12.15
C LYS A 58 -8.10 -19.87 -11.64
N VAL A 59 -7.37 -19.00 -10.94
CA VAL A 59 -7.83 -17.68 -10.50
C VAL A 59 -6.81 -16.62 -10.93
N GLU A 60 -7.26 -15.51 -11.48
CA GLU A 60 -6.42 -14.38 -11.92
C GLU A 60 -6.85 -13.06 -11.25
N LEU A 61 -5.86 -12.21 -11.00
CA LEU A 61 -6.06 -10.83 -10.55
C LEU A 61 -5.96 -9.85 -11.72
N TRP A 62 -6.98 -9.03 -11.88
CA TRP A 62 -7.03 -7.95 -12.87
C TRP A 62 -7.03 -6.60 -12.13
N VAL A 63 -6.12 -5.72 -12.53
CA VAL A 63 -5.95 -4.37 -11.96
C VAL A 63 -6.11 -3.38 -13.11
N ASN A 64 -7.09 -2.47 -13.03
CA ASN A 64 -7.37 -1.46 -14.05
C ASN A 64 -7.45 -2.04 -15.48
N ASP A 65 -8.19 -3.13 -15.64
CA ASP A 65 -8.35 -3.89 -16.90
C ASP A 65 -7.05 -4.51 -17.46
N VAL A 66 -5.95 -4.47 -16.72
CA VAL A 66 -4.71 -5.16 -17.03
C VAL A 66 -4.62 -6.42 -16.17
N SER A 67 -4.54 -7.58 -16.83
CA SER A 67 -4.26 -8.83 -16.15
C SER A 67 -2.85 -8.77 -15.58
N THR A 68 -2.73 -8.85 -14.26
CA THR A 68 -1.45 -9.19 -13.64
C THR A 68 -1.50 -10.70 -13.45
N VAL A 69 -0.99 -11.44 -14.43
CA VAL A 69 -1.07 -12.91 -14.42
C VAL A 69 -0.21 -13.44 -13.26
N ILE A 70 -0.83 -13.66 -12.11
CA ILE A 70 -0.31 -14.55 -11.07
C ILE A 70 -0.98 -15.90 -11.32
N THR A 71 -0.43 -16.70 -12.23
CA THR A 71 -0.89 -18.07 -12.44
C THR A 71 -0.49 -18.89 -11.23
N TYR A 72 -1.47 -19.27 -10.41
CA TYR A 72 -1.28 -20.38 -9.48
C TYR A 72 -1.49 -21.68 -10.26
N GLU A 73 -0.40 -22.23 -10.79
CA GLU A 73 -0.30 -23.67 -10.94
C GLU A 73 -0.01 -24.23 -9.55
N SER A 74 -0.86 -25.13 -9.07
CA SER A 74 -0.88 -25.65 -7.70
C SER A 74 0.51 -25.92 -7.09
N GLU A 75 0.79 -25.30 -5.95
CA GLU A 75 1.32 -25.88 -4.70
C GLU A 75 1.93 -24.78 -3.82
N LEU A 76 1.11 -24.13 -2.99
CA LEU A 76 1.58 -23.57 -1.72
C LEU A 76 0.43 -23.53 -0.71
N TYR A 77 0.51 -24.47 0.23
CA TYR A 77 -0.43 -24.75 1.29
C TYR A 77 -0.38 -23.70 2.41
N SER A 78 -1.53 -23.42 2.99
CA SER A 78 -1.67 -23.38 4.46
C SER A 78 -2.90 -24.20 4.83
N LEU A 79 -2.65 -25.31 5.53
CA LEU A 79 -3.58 -26.39 5.83
C LEU A 79 -4.09 -26.22 7.26
N PHE A 80 -5.40 -26.11 7.47
CA PHE A 80 -6.04 -26.33 8.78
C PHE A 80 -7.20 -27.32 8.63
N TRP A 81 -7.10 -28.44 9.33
CA TRP A 81 -8.17 -29.43 9.42
C TRP A 81 -9.13 -29.08 10.56
N ASN A 82 -10.43 -29.25 10.33
CA ASN A 82 -11.32 -29.74 11.38
C ASN A 82 -12.36 -30.68 10.77
N ILE A 83 -12.32 -31.94 11.21
CA ILE A 83 -13.30 -32.98 10.87
C ILE A 83 -14.44 -32.86 11.87
N ILE A 84 -15.68 -32.76 11.39
CA ILE A 84 -16.88 -33.14 12.14
C ILE A 84 -17.72 -34.01 11.21
N SER A 85 -18.00 -35.25 11.64
CA SER A 85 -18.93 -36.17 10.96
C SER A 85 -20.38 -35.84 11.34
N ASP A 86 -21.31 -35.95 10.38
CA ASP A 86 -22.30 -37.05 10.36
C ASP A 86 -23.19 -36.97 9.09
N ASP A 87 -23.43 -38.14 8.50
CA ASP A 87 -24.48 -38.59 7.56
C ASP A 87 -25.25 -37.57 6.71
N ASP A 88 -24.92 -37.44 5.42
CA ASP A 88 -25.65 -38.01 4.27
C ASP A 88 -25.00 -37.52 2.96
N SER A 89 -25.16 -38.29 1.89
CA SER A 89 -24.45 -38.22 0.60
C SER A 89 -24.38 -36.85 -0.12
N SER A 90 -23.21 -36.20 -0.06
CA SER A 90 -22.52 -35.54 -1.19
C SER A 90 -21.11 -35.12 -0.76
N TYR A 91 -20.08 -35.55 -1.49
CA TYR A 91 -18.72 -35.02 -1.29
C TYR A 91 -18.61 -33.70 -2.05
N THR A 92 -18.95 -32.59 -1.41
CA THR A 92 -18.54 -31.28 -1.94
C THR A 92 -17.09 -31.06 -1.51
N ILE A 93 -16.16 -31.23 -2.44
CA ILE A 93 -14.78 -30.78 -2.26
C ILE A 93 -14.83 -29.25 -2.32
N ILE A 94 -15.07 -28.61 -1.19
CA ILE A 94 -14.87 -27.18 -1.06
C ILE A 94 -13.35 -26.99 -0.98
N LYS A 95 -12.75 -26.39 -2.00
CA LYS A 95 -11.41 -25.78 -1.88
C LYS A 95 -11.61 -24.52 -1.01
N SER A 96 -11.71 -24.74 0.31
CA SER A 96 -12.30 -23.80 1.27
C SER A 96 -11.36 -22.72 1.80
N GLU A 97 -10.10 -22.76 1.41
CA GLU A 97 -9.13 -21.77 1.86
C GLU A 97 -9.09 -20.61 0.87
N PRO A 98 -9.26 -19.37 1.35
CA PRO A 98 -9.29 -18.22 0.46
C PRO A 98 -7.93 -18.02 -0.22
N TYR A 99 -7.97 -17.67 -1.51
CA TYR A 99 -6.75 -17.36 -2.27
C TYR A 99 -6.21 -16.00 -1.82
N SER A 100 -4.89 -15.91 -1.61
CA SER A 100 -4.19 -14.66 -1.29
C SER A 100 -3.33 -14.25 -2.46
N LEU A 101 -3.64 -13.12 -3.08
CA LEU A 101 -2.88 -12.54 -4.19
C LEU A 101 -2.11 -11.30 -3.70
N PHE A 102 -0.85 -11.19 -4.11
CA PHE A 102 0.02 -10.06 -3.77
C PHE A 102 0.15 -9.12 -4.96
N TRP A 103 0.01 -7.83 -4.71
CA TRP A 103 0.22 -6.80 -5.72
C TRP A 103 1.05 -5.65 -5.15
N ASP A 104 2.14 -5.33 -5.85
CA ASP A 104 3.01 -4.19 -5.58
C ASP A 104 2.47 -2.96 -6.34
N VAL A 105 2.11 -1.94 -5.57
CA VAL A 105 1.33 -0.79 -6.04
C VAL A 105 2.22 0.32 -6.63
N THR A 106 3.54 0.12 -6.70
CA THR A 106 4.51 1.18 -7.07
C THR A 106 4.52 1.63 -8.53
N SER A 107 3.71 1.01 -9.41
CA SER A 107 3.81 1.19 -10.88
C SER A 107 2.73 2.06 -11.54
N TYR A 108 1.76 2.59 -10.80
CA TYR A 108 0.60 3.31 -11.37
C TYR A 108 0.36 4.67 -10.69
N ASN A 109 0.01 5.68 -11.51
CA ASN A 109 0.01 7.11 -11.15
C ASN A 109 -1.37 7.67 -10.75
N ASP A 110 -2.42 6.87 -10.70
CA ASP A 110 -3.82 7.35 -10.58
C ASP A 110 -4.41 7.26 -9.18
N GLY A 111 -3.69 6.67 -8.22
CA GLY A 111 -4.07 6.64 -6.79
C GLY A 111 -5.35 5.85 -6.49
N THR A 112 -6.08 5.37 -7.50
CA THR A 112 -7.30 4.59 -7.37
C THR A 112 -7.27 3.42 -8.34
N TYR A 113 -7.57 2.24 -7.84
CA TYR A 113 -7.39 0.97 -8.53
C TYR A 113 -8.66 0.16 -8.50
N THR A 114 -9.12 -0.27 -9.68
CA THR A 114 -10.22 -1.21 -9.80
C THR A 114 -9.66 -2.62 -9.86
N ILE A 115 -10.09 -3.47 -8.94
CA ILE A 115 -9.65 -4.85 -8.79
C ILE A 115 -10.80 -5.78 -9.14
N ILE A 116 -10.53 -6.74 -10.03
CA ILE A 116 -11.42 -7.85 -10.35
C ILE A 116 -10.64 -9.14 -10.17
N VAL A 117 -11.29 -10.16 -9.59
CA VAL A 117 -10.77 -11.52 -9.59
C VAL A 117 -11.58 -12.34 -10.59
N ARG A 118 -10.88 -12.99 -11.51
CA ARG A 118 -11.45 -13.89 -12.52
C ARG A 118 -11.19 -15.34 -12.16
N SER A 119 -12.21 -16.18 -12.19
CA SER A 119 -12.10 -17.62 -11.98
C SER A 119 -12.37 -18.39 -13.26
N TYR A 120 -11.64 -19.49 -13.43
CA TYR A 120 -11.74 -20.44 -14.53
C TYR A 120 -12.00 -21.83 -13.96
N ASP A 121 -12.94 -22.58 -14.55
CA ASP A 121 -13.08 -24.02 -14.32
C ASP A 121 -12.32 -24.83 -15.37
N THR A 122 -12.27 -26.15 -15.20
CA THR A 122 -11.58 -27.08 -16.12
C THR A 122 -12.25 -27.21 -17.49
N SER A 123 -13.47 -26.67 -17.64
CA SER A 123 -14.28 -26.71 -18.86
C SER A 123 -14.25 -25.38 -19.62
N ALA A 124 -13.35 -24.47 -19.22
CA ALA A 124 -13.14 -23.13 -19.77
C ALA A 124 -14.31 -22.15 -19.57
N ASN A 125 -15.23 -22.40 -18.63
CA ASN A 125 -16.17 -21.37 -18.19
C ASN A 125 -15.45 -20.36 -17.28
N ILE A 126 -15.92 -19.12 -17.33
CA ILE A 126 -15.27 -17.97 -16.70
C ILE A 126 -16.30 -17.13 -15.95
N THR A 127 -15.94 -16.70 -14.75
CA THR A 127 -16.72 -15.73 -13.98
C THR A 127 -15.81 -14.68 -13.35
N ASP A 128 -16.24 -13.42 -13.41
CA ASP A 128 -15.60 -12.28 -12.77
C ASP A 128 -16.30 -11.95 -11.44
N SER A 129 -15.53 -11.53 -10.44
CA SER A 129 -16.08 -10.96 -9.21
C SER A 129 -16.69 -9.59 -9.49
N GLU A 130 -17.57 -9.12 -8.59
CA GLU A 130 -17.87 -7.69 -8.51
C GLU A 130 -16.57 -6.90 -8.34
N PRO A 131 -16.40 -5.76 -9.03
CA PRO A 131 -15.20 -4.95 -8.93
C PRO A 131 -15.14 -4.27 -7.56
N ILE A 132 -13.95 -4.21 -6.98
CA ILE A 132 -13.68 -3.35 -5.81
C ILE A 132 -12.71 -2.25 -6.19
N THR A 133 -12.84 -1.11 -5.54
CA THR A 133 -12.00 0.07 -5.74
C THR A 133 -11.09 0.25 -4.54
N LEU A 134 -9.79 0.43 -4.76
CA LEU A 134 -8.80 0.70 -3.72
C LEU A 134 -8.11 2.03 -3.96
N THR A 135 -7.93 2.82 -2.92
CA THR A 135 -7.14 4.05 -3.01
C THR A 135 -5.75 3.80 -2.46
N LEU A 136 -4.70 4.07 -3.23
CA LEU A 136 -3.33 4.06 -2.75
C LEU A 136 -3.02 5.40 -2.09
N ILE A 137 -2.60 5.34 -0.83
CA ILE A 137 -1.93 6.48 -0.20
C ILE A 137 -0.43 6.33 -0.37
N LYS A 138 0.21 7.36 -0.91
CA LYS A 138 1.66 7.50 -0.86
C LYS A 138 2.09 7.83 0.56
N THR A 139 3.01 7.05 1.11
CA THR A 139 3.54 7.24 2.46
C THR A 139 5.01 7.64 2.46
N VAL A 140 5.47 8.18 3.58
CA VAL A 140 6.89 8.37 3.91
C VAL A 140 7.15 7.82 5.31
N GLU A 141 8.26 7.09 5.48
CA GLU A 141 8.68 6.59 6.77
C GLU A 141 9.54 7.64 7.49
N LEU A 142 9.16 7.99 8.72
CA LEU A 142 9.90 8.90 9.60
C LEU A 142 10.00 8.27 10.98
N TRP A 143 11.22 8.07 11.48
CA TRP A 143 11.49 7.44 12.78
C TRP A 143 10.76 6.11 13.04
N GLY A 144 10.56 5.30 11.98
CA GLY A 144 9.93 3.99 12.06
C GLY A 144 8.40 3.97 11.94
N ASP A 145 7.78 5.15 11.80
CA ASP A 145 6.34 5.29 11.55
C ASP A 145 6.07 5.76 10.12
N SER A 146 4.95 5.33 9.55
CA SER A 146 4.53 5.65 8.17
C SER A 146 3.49 6.77 8.15
N TYR A 147 3.74 7.81 7.36
CA TYR A 147 2.90 9.01 7.27
C TYR A 147 2.39 9.23 5.85
N SER A 148 1.11 9.55 5.70
CA SER A 148 0.52 9.89 4.39
C SER A 148 1.11 11.20 3.85
N ILE A 149 1.76 11.18 2.69
CA ILE A 149 2.31 12.37 2.03
C ILE A 149 1.20 13.37 1.68
N GLU A 150 0.05 12.86 1.23
CA GLU A 150 -1.04 13.70 0.74
C GLU A 150 -1.90 14.26 1.87
N ASN A 151 -2.12 13.49 2.93
CA ASN A 151 -3.10 13.83 3.97
C ASN A 151 -2.48 14.41 5.24
N THR A 152 -1.17 14.25 5.46
CA THR A 152 -0.52 14.75 6.69
C THR A 152 -0.36 16.27 6.62
N THR A 153 -1.17 16.97 7.40
CA THR A 153 -1.10 18.44 7.55
C THR A 153 -0.45 18.87 8.86
N THR A 154 -0.36 17.98 9.85
CA THR A 154 0.26 18.24 11.15
C THR A 154 1.08 17.03 11.56
N LEU A 155 2.35 17.25 11.91
CA LEU A 155 3.23 16.24 12.46
C LEU A 155 3.66 16.69 13.86
N SER A 156 3.19 15.97 14.87
CA SER A 156 3.36 16.31 16.28
C SER A 156 4.07 15.18 17.00
N LEU A 157 5.39 15.33 17.15
CA LEU A 157 6.28 14.35 17.77
C LEU A 157 7.09 14.97 18.92
N GLN A 158 6.61 16.06 19.50
CA GLN A 158 7.24 16.71 20.64
C GLN A 158 7.26 15.83 21.90
N ASP A 159 8.17 16.15 22.82
CA ASP A 159 8.29 15.49 24.14
C ASP A 159 8.49 13.98 24.03
N ASN A 160 9.28 13.54 23.04
CA ASN A 160 9.63 12.14 22.83
C ASN A 160 11.12 11.90 23.08
N GLN A 161 11.56 10.67 22.81
CA GLN A 161 12.97 10.28 22.87
C GLN A 161 13.52 10.04 21.45
N LEU A 162 13.07 10.83 20.47
CA LEU A 162 13.58 10.71 19.11
C LEU A 162 15.06 11.10 19.09
N THR A 163 15.87 10.24 18.46
CA THR A 163 17.32 10.39 18.33
C THR A 163 17.73 10.40 16.87
N GLY A 164 18.95 10.85 16.60
CA GLY A 164 19.49 10.92 15.24
C GLY A 164 19.07 12.20 14.53
N GLU A 165 19.25 12.24 13.22
CA GLU A 165 18.97 13.42 12.41
C GLU A 165 17.50 13.54 12.03
N ILE A 166 17.08 14.73 11.62
CA ILE A 166 15.80 14.92 10.94
C ILE A 166 15.92 14.31 9.54
N PRO A 167 15.15 13.27 9.19
CA PRO A 167 15.28 12.63 7.88
C PRO A 167 14.95 13.63 6.76
N PRO A 168 15.78 13.77 5.71
CA PRO A 168 15.48 14.59 4.53
C PRO A 168 14.12 14.26 3.89
N ALA A 169 13.69 13.00 4.02
CA ALA A 169 12.39 12.52 3.55
C ALA A 169 11.19 13.32 4.10
N ILE A 170 11.35 14.01 5.23
CA ILE A 170 10.32 14.90 5.80
C ILE A 170 9.82 15.95 4.79
N GLY A 171 10.68 16.40 3.87
CA GLY A 171 10.33 17.32 2.79
C GLY A 171 9.32 16.76 1.78
N SER A 172 8.98 15.47 1.87
CA SER A 172 7.91 14.86 1.08
C SER A 172 6.51 15.25 1.58
N LEU A 173 6.36 15.65 2.84
CA LEU A 173 5.08 16.04 3.44
C LEU A 173 4.67 17.46 3.01
N THR A 174 4.54 17.73 1.71
CA THR A 174 4.39 19.09 1.15
C THR A 174 3.11 19.82 1.58
N ASN A 175 2.11 19.10 2.12
CA ASN A 175 0.88 19.66 2.69
C ASN A 175 0.98 19.97 4.19
N LEU A 176 2.16 19.80 4.81
CA LEU A 176 2.37 20.08 6.22
C LEU A 176 2.21 21.58 6.52
N THR A 177 1.41 21.87 7.54
CA THR A 177 1.13 23.21 8.08
C THR A 177 1.76 23.42 9.46
N HIS A 178 1.88 22.35 10.24
CA HIS A 178 2.48 22.38 11.58
C HIS A 178 3.49 21.25 11.75
N LEU A 179 4.71 21.59 12.15
CA LEU A 179 5.77 20.64 12.50
C LEU A 179 6.27 20.91 13.92
N TYR A 180 6.00 19.96 14.81
CA TYR A 180 6.38 20.01 16.22
C TYR A 180 7.31 18.85 16.55
N LEU A 181 8.61 19.14 16.64
CA LEU A 181 9.66 18.18 17.01
C LEU A 181 10.41 18.61 18.28
N GLN A 182 9.88 19.59 19.01
CA GLN A 182 10.56 20.13 20.19
C GLN A 182 10.75 19.09 21.30
N ASP A 183 11.72 19.34 22.17
CA ASP A 183 11.97 18.55 23.38
C ASP A 183 12.23 17.07 23.06
N ASN A 184 13.20 16.85 22.15
CA ASN A 184 13.70 15.54 21.72
C ASN A 184 15.24 15.50 21.83
N GLN A 185 15.87 14.47 21.27
CA GLN A 185 17.34 14.33 21.21
C GLN A 185 17.84 14.34 19.76
N LEU A 186 17.19 15.13 18.89
CA LEU A 186 17.57 15.23 17.49
C LEU A 186 18.91 15.95 17.34
N THR A 187 19.77 15.43 16.49
CA THR A 187 21.14 15.89 16.24
C THR A 187 21.34 16.30 14.78
N GLY A 188 22.48 16.88 14.45
CA GLY A 188 22.85 17.21 13.07
C GLY A 188 22.20 18.49 12.55
N GLU A 189 22.25 18.70 11.25
CA GLU A 189 21.70 19.89 10.60
C GLU A 189 20.18 19.81 10.41
N ILE A 190 19.54 20.97 10.28
CA ILE A 190 18.18 21.03 9.74
C ILE A 190 18.30 20.80 8.22
N PRO A 191 17.70 19.73 7.67
CA PRO A 191 17.90 19.36 6.27
C PRO A 191 17.31 20.44 5.33
N PRO A 192 17.96 20.75 4.20
CA PRO A 192 17.47 21.74 3.24
C PRO A 192 16.10 21.39 2.66
N GLU A 193 15.72 20.12 2.63
CA GLU A 193 14.40 19.64 2.23
C GLU A 193 13.27 20.18 3.11
N ILE A 194 13.57 20.73 4.30
CA ILE A 194 12.58 21.47 5.08
C ILE A 194 11.97 22.62 4.27
N GLY A 195 12.73 23.22 3.35
CA GLY A 195 12.28 24.27 2.46
C GLY A 195 11.22 23.84 1.44
N ASN A 196 10.97 22.53 1.29
CA ASN A 196 9.88 22.01 0.45
C ASN A 196 8.51 22.15 1.12
N LEU A 197 8.45 22.37 2.43
CA LEU A 197 7.22 22.44 3.22
C LEU A 197 6.56 23.81 3.11
N THR A 198 6.31 24.28 1.89
CA THR A 198 5.91 25.68 1.61
C THR A 198 4.56 26.09 2.20
N HIS A 199 3.76 25.15 2.72
CA HIS A 199 2.52 25.41 3.46
C HIS A 199 2.72 25.55 4.99
N LEU A 200 3.95 25.43 5.50
CA LEU A 200 4.23 25.42 6.92
C LEU A 200 4.01 26.81 7.53
N THR A 201 3.22 26.86 8.60
CA THR A 201 2.94 28.09 9.37
C THR A 201 3.66 28.08 10.71
N ASP A 202 3.79 26.92 11.36
CA ASP A 202 4.49 26.77 12.64
C ASP A 202 5.58 25.69 12.55
N LEU A 203 6.83 26.07 12.86
CA LEU A 203 7.99 25.18 12.93
C LEU A 203 8.66 25.28 14.31
N TYR A 204 8.49 24.24 15.13
CA TYR A 204 9.06 24.16 16.48
C TYR A 204 10.08 23.03 16.56
N LEU A 205 11.36 23.40 16.74
CA LEU A 205 12.48 22.47 16.88
C LEU A 205 13.29 22.74 18.16
N GLN A 206 12.82 23.60 19.06
CA GLN A 206 13.53 23.94 20.30
C GLN A 206 13.80 22.72 21.19
N GLY A 207 14.80 22.80 22.07
CA GLY A 207 15.08 21.72 23.02
C GLY A 207 15.62 20.45 22.35
N ASN A 208 16.49 20.62 21.34
CA ASN A 208 17.19 19.55 20.63
C ASN A 208 18.71 19.81 20.62
N GLN A 209 19.46 19.10 19.78
CA GLN A 209 20.92 19.21 19.62
C GLN A 209 21.29 19.53 18.16
N LEU A 210 20.46 20.32 17.47
CA LEU A 210 20.65 20.68 16.07
C LEU A 210 21.81 21.68 15.92
N THR A 211 22.61 21.55 14.86
CA THR A 211 23.90 22.25 14.72
C THR A 211 23.94 23.32 13.64
N GLU A 212 23.10 23.23 12.59
CA GLU A 212 23.08 24.17 11.47
C GLU A 212 21.66 24.48 11.01
N LEU A 213 21.45 25.73 10.59
CA LEU A 213 20.20 26.24 10.01
C LEU A 213 20.42 26.48 8.52
N SER A 214 19.78 25.68 7.67
CA SER A 214 19.94 25.81 6.22
C SER A 214 19.26 27.08 5.66
N PRO A 215 19.81 27.71 4.60
CA PRO A 215 19.21 28.86 3.91
C PRO A 215 17.82 28.61 3.33
N GLU A 216 17.52 27.36 2.96
CA GLU A 216 16.23 26.92 2.40
C GLU A 216 15.05 27.17 3.36
N ILE A 217 15.31 27.47 4.64
CA ILE A 217 14.29 27.98 5.56
C ILE A 217 13.55 29.19 4.98
N GLY A 218 14.22 30.03 4.17
CA GLY A 218 13.62 31.19 3.51
C GLY A 218 12.59 30.84 2.43
N ASN A 219 12.45 29.58 2.03
CA ASN A 219 11.39 29.14 1.12
C ASN A 219 10.02 29.06 1.80
N LEU A 220 9.98 29.05 3.13
CA LEU A 220 8.77 28.93 3.95
C LEU A 220 8.05 30.29 4.07
N THR A 221 7.74 30.91 2.94
CA THR A 221 7.32 32.33 2.87
C THR A 221 6.08 32.69 3.71
N ILE A 222 5.24 31.71 4.06
CA ILE A 222 4.06 31.90 4.92
C ILE A 222 4.26 31.51 6.39
N LEU A 223 5.49 31.14 6.77
CA LEU A 223 5.82 30.75 8.14
C LEU A 223 5.56 31.90 9.10
N SER A 224 4.78 31.64 10.15
CA SER A 224 4.43 32.61 11.17
C SER A 224 5.29 32.47 12.42
N LYS A 225 5.69 31.25 12.77
CA LYS A 225 6.52 30.98 13.95
C LYS A 225 7.66 30.04 13.63
N LEU A 226 8.87 30.47 13.99
CA LEU A 226 10.10 29.70 13.90
C LEU A 226 10.79 29.69 15.25
N TYR A 227 10.70 28.56 15.97
CA TYR A 227 11.29 28.38 17.29
C TYR A 227 12.41 27.34 17.22
N LEU A 228 13.64 27.82 17.44
CA LEU A 228 14.87 27.02 17.37
C LEU A 228 15.72 27.17 18.64
N TYR A 229 15.20 27.81 19.69
CA TYR A 229 15.95 28.08 20.91
C TYR A 229 16.38 26.79 21.63
N SER A 230 17.39 26.86 22.50
CA SER A 230 17.92 25.70 23.21
C SER A 230 18.33 24.57 22.27
N ASN A 231 19.23 24.89 21.35
CA ASN A 231 19.88 23.97 20.40
C ASN A 231 21.40 24.25 20.38
N GLN A 232 22.13 23.66 19.44
CA GLN A 232 23.56 23.86 19.24
C GLN A 232 23.86 24.59 17.92
N LEU A 233 22.92 25.41 17.42
CA LEU A 233 23.05 26.06 16.12
C LEU A 233 24.27 26.98 16.11
N THR A 234 25.15 26.78 15.13
CA THR A 234 26.36 27.58 14.89
C THR A 234 26.22 28.39 13.60
N GLY A 235 27.26 29.19 13.27
CA GLY A 235 27.27 29.98 12.04
C GLY A 235 26.49 31.29 12.17
N GLU A 236 26.18 31.90 11.02
CA GLU A 236 25.37 33.13 10.95
C GLU A 236 23.90 32.79 10.70
N ILE A 237 23.01 33.72 11.02
CA ILE A 237 21.61 33.62 10.62
C ILE A 237 21.53 33.84 9.10
N PRO A 238 20.98 32.90 8.31
CA PRO A 238 20.94 33.06 6.86
C PRO A 238 20.09 34.27 6.46
N PRO A 239 20.57 35.12 5.52
CA PRO A 239 19.82 36.29 5.08
C PRO A 239 18.47 35.96 4.44
N GLU A 240 18.29 34.73 3.97
CA GLU A 240 17.05 34.17 3.46
C GLU A 240 15.91 34.18 4.50
N ILE A 241 16.18 34.30 5.80
CA ILE A 241 15.15 34.59 6.81
C ILE A 241 14.36 35.86 6.47
N GLY A 242 14.95 36.82 5.77
CA GLY A 242 14.27 38.02 5.29
C GLY A 242 13.09 37.74 4.34
N ASN A 243 13.03 36.55 3.74
CA ASN A 243 11.91 36.13 2.88
C ASN A 243 10.65 35.74 3.69
N LEU A 244 10.76 35.52 5.00
CA LEU A 244 9.68 35.09 5.88
C LEU A 244 8.78 36.27 6.27
N THR A 245 8.12 36.84 5.28
CA THR A 245 7.34 38.09 5.44
C THR A 245 6.12 37.99 6.38
N TYR A 246 5.68 36.77 6.70
CA TYR A 246 4.58 36.50 7.64
C TYR A 246 5.04 36.17 9.07
N LEU A 247 6.36 36.20 9.33
CA LEU A 247 6.93 35.80 10.61
C LEU A 247 6.52 36.77 11.72
N THR A 248 5.85 36.23 12.74
CA THR A 248 5.44 36.97 13.95
C THR A 248 6.22 36.53 15.19
N GLY A 249 6.83 35.35 15.15
CA GLY A 249 7.68 34.83 16.21
C GLY A 249 8.96 34.19 15.67
N LEU A 250 10.11 34.73 16.07
CA LEU A 250 11.43 34.17 15.82
C LEU A 250 12.18 34.05 17.14
N LEU A 251 12.44 32.82 17.59
CA LEU A 251 13.13 32.55 18.84
C LEU A 251 14.37 31.70 18.58
N LEU A 252 15.55 32.31 18.71
CA LEU A 252 16.86 31.70 18.41
C LEU A 252 17.81 31.69 19.62
N TYR A 253 17.36 32.14 20.79
CA TYR A 253 18.21 32.25 21.98
C TYR A 253 18.72 30.87 22.45
N ASP A 254 19.74 30.85 23.30
CA ASP A 254 20.33 29.59 23.80
C ASP A 254 20.81 28.68 22.65
N ASN A 255 21.64 29.27 21.78
CA ASN A 255 22.36 28.66 20.67
C ASN A 255 23.79 29.23 20.62
N GLN A 256 24.57 28.84 19.61
CA GLN A 256 25.96 29.28 19.38
C GLN A 256 26.08 30.15 18.11
N LEU A 257 24.99 30.82 17.74
CA LEU A 257 24.92 31.70 16.56
C LEU A 257 25.86 32.91 16.70
N THR A 258 26.41 33.32 15.56
CA THR A 258 27.34 34.44 15.40
C THR A 258 26.85 35.39 14.31
N GLY A 259 27.63 36.44 14.01
CA GLY A 259 27.29 37.40 12.96
C GLY A 259 26.24 38.43 13.39
N THR A 260 25.57 39.02 12.40
CA THR A 260 24.55 40.06 12.59
C THR A 260 23.16 39.52 12.29
N ILE A 261 22.15 40.13 12.92
CA ILE A 261 20.76 39.91 12.51
C ILE A 261 20.60 40.44 11.07
N PRO A 262 20.17 39.62 10.10
CA PRO A 262 19.96 40.07 8.73
C PRO A 262 18.97 41.23 8.66
N THR A 263 19.26 42.21 7.80
CA THR A 263 18.48 43.45 7.61
C THR A 263 17.61 43.40 6.38
#